data_AF-Q4WBI0-F1
#
_entry.id   AF-Q4WBI0-F1
#
_cell.length_a   1.000
_cell.length_b   1.000
_cell.length_c   1.000
_cell.angle_alpha   90.00
_cell.angle_beta   90.00
_cell.angle_gamma   90.00
#
_symmetry.space_group_name_H-M   'P 1'
#
loop_
_entity.id
_entity.type
_entity.pdbx_description
1 polymer ?
#
loop_
_entity_poly.entity_id
_entity_poly.type
_entity_poly.pdbx_seq_one_letter_code
_entity_poly.pdbx_strand_id
1 'polypeptide(L)'
;MCMDRLVESYPTGDPGDACRILGPIAIMQADLEEISEFGLQTSIFGRPTPISRLHHTVSSLHHFESGHWVSTYKSRPAAFFFTSGDFHSDQFNKAIAGRRDFVRSCRRGHAERNYSGFSLADGTIIWTLKYVPLAASRCLIFLRVIRMQKFSDQVKEMPRRERRVLETLLYALPFLLAQNLVPAILILKTKKNAVLRYLWIFWSVFVFYQWLQIPISHGESGTYVAKVGVQLFIVILQGFNLVLINPLDRDELLQTKVTGPRDDLLRQVYKVARLFTYLRGVRTPWQVKGIPSHPAYLELQPKTPISRSAFLVRQAAIVAWLYLYLNCANSLADRNSSPLSKPIYGLGYLRVSREEWRTRIMTSLMFWFAFLRAAVDIDYRTASILSVGVGLDAPEDWPPLFGRANQAYTLRNFWGTYWHQMFRWPFTATSNYLARELMALPRPSLLERYTNIFFVFLVSGVMHVMSDLLMGISMSQSASILFFCSMAVGVMIEDAVQAAWTRVSDSHRPGGASTVDSDGYAVPCWHKLVGFIWVCVWLSLTTPAWLCPLQMSKEKSLFLVNIPELVGTRKAIAITVGGGLLVKYTFRGEL
;
A
#
# COMPACT_ATOMS: atom_id res chain seq x y z
N MET A 1 42.26 17.49 43.77
CA MET A 1 42.21 16.54 44.89
C MET A 1 41.09 15.56 44.58
N CYS A 2 41.34 14.57 43.72
CA CYS A 2 41.83 13.22 44.07
C CYS A 2 40.95 12.61 45.18
N MET A 3 40.03 11.72 44.79
CA MET A 3 40.23 10.26 44.83
C MET A 3 40.17 9.75 46.27
N ASP A 4 39.10 9.04 46.64
CA ASP A 4 39.20 7.58 46.78
C ASP A 4 37.91 6.89 47.26
N ARG A 5 37.69 5.70 46.68
CA ARG A 5 36.95 4.52 47.20
C ARG A 5 35.43 4.58 47.32
N LEU A 6 34.75 3.96 46.36
CA LEU A 6 33.68 2.98 46.61
C LEU A 6 33.66 1.95 45.45
N VAL A 7 34.28 0.80 45.69
CA VAL A 7 34.07 -0.46 44.95
C VAL A 7 33.21 -1.31 45.85
N GLU A 8 31.96 -1.60 45.46
CA GLU A 8 31.25 -2.85 45.79
C GLU A 8 29.84 -2.91 45.17
N SER A 9 29.40 -4.13 44.88
CA SER A 9 28.09 -4.57 44.38
C SER A 9 27.84 -4.59 42.86
N TYR A 10 28.37 -5.65 42.22
CA TYR A 10 27.70 -6.30 41.09
C TYR A 10 26.39 -6.95 41.57
N PRO A 11 25.25 -6.78 40.88
CA PRO A 11 24.16 -7.73 40.93
C PRO A 11 24.25 -8.68 39.72
N THR A 12 24.31 -9.97 40.03
CA THR A 12 24.14 -11.10 39.12
C THR A 12 22.90 -10.93 38.25
N GLY A 13 23.08 -10.70 36.95
CA GLY A 13 22.02 -10.59 35.96
C GLY A 13 21.46 -11.96 35.56
N ASP A 14 20.15 -12.11 35.71
CA ASP A 14 19.31 -13.28 35.38
C ASP A 14 19.49 -13.73 33.91
N PRO A 15 19.67 -15.04 33.62
CA PRO A 15 19.69 -15.60 32.26
C PRO A 15 18.44 -15.31 31.42
N GLY A 16 17.37 -14.74 32.00
CA GLY A 16 16.13 -14.36 31.34
C GLY A 16 16.20 -13.19 30.35
N ASP A 17 17.25 -12.36 30.37
CA ASP A 17 17.33 -11.17 29.49
C ASP A 17 17.82 -11.46 28.06
N ALA A 18 18.54 -12.57 27.84
CA ALA A 18 18.94 -12.98 26.49
C ALA A 18 17.74 -13.38 25.60
N CYS A 19 16.69 -13.97 26.19
CA CYS A 19 15.45 -14.32 25.47
C CYS A 19 14.63 -13.10 25.02
N ARG A 20 14.83 -11.92 25.63
CA ARG A 20 14.03 -10.71 25.35
C ARG A 20 14.46 -9.99 24.07
N ILE A 21 15.70 -10.20 23.64
CA ILE A 21 16.27 -9.62 22.43
C ILE A 21 16.18 -10.61 21.25
N LEU A 22 16.18 -11.91 21.53
CA LEU A 22 16.23 -12.96 20.51
C LEU A 22 14.86 -13.28 19.87
N GLY A 23 13.74 -13.05 20.57
CA GLY A 23 12.40 -13.38 20.05
C GLY A 23 12.06 -12.75 18.68
N PRO A 24 12.30 -11.44 18.49
CA PRO A 24 12.13 -10.79 17.18
C PRO A 24 13.22 -11.14 16.15
N ILE A 25 14.44 -11.43 16.61
CA ILE A 25 15.60 -11.78 15.76
C ILE A 25 15.44 -13.18 15.15
N ALA A 26 14.90 -14.14 15.91
CA ALA A 26 14.63 -15.50 15.43
C ALA A 26 13.56 -15.53 14.32
N ILE A 27 12.62 -14.59 14.34
CA ILE A 27 11.61 -14.47 13.27
C ILE A 27 12.23 -13.78 12.04
N MET A 28 13.13 -12.82 12.26
CA MET A 28 13.90 -12.19 11.18
C MET A 28 14.87 -13.18 10.51
N GLN A 29 15.38 -14.20 11.21
CA GLN A 29 16.22 -15.23 10.59
C GLN A 29 15.50 -16.00 9.48
N ALA A 30 14.18 -16.22 9.56
CA ALA A 30 13.45 -16.91 8.50
C ALA A 30 13.38 -16.11 7.18
N ASP A 31 13.32 -14.77 7.28
CA ASP A 31 13.29 -13.84 6.14
C ASP A 31 14.71 -13.38 5.72
N LEU A 32 15.67 -13.35 6.64
CA LEU A 32 17.09 -13.04 6.40
C LEU A 32 17.92 -14.25 5.94
N GLU A 33 17.45 -15.47 6.14
CA GLU A 33 18.08 -16.67 5.56
C GLU A 33 18.22 -16.53 4.05
N GLU A 34 17.27 -15.84 3.39
CA GLU A 34 17.31 -15.47 1.96
C GLU A 34 18.45 -14.49 1.61
N ILE A 35 18.98 -13.75 2.60
CA ILE A 35 20.15 -12.88 2.49
C ILE A 35 21.44 -13.65 2.82
N SER A 36 21.37 -14.69 3.66
CA SER A 36 22.54 -15.52 4.03
C SER A 36 22.97 -16.53 2.96
N GLU A 37 22.08 -16.90 2.03
CA GLU A 37 22.42 -17.73 0.86
C GLU A 37 23.40 -17.04 -0.12
N PHE A 38 23.66 -15.73 0.06
CA PHE A 38 24.64 -14.96 -0.74
C PHE A 38 26.12 -15.22 -0.40
N GLY A 39 26.42 -16.15 0.52
CA GLY A 39 27.79 -16.48 0.95
C GLY A 39 28.30 -17.90 0.66
N LEU A 40 27.46 -18.80 0.11
CA LEU A 40 27.77 -20.24 -0.02
C LEU A 40 27.29 -20.84 -1.35
N GLN A 41 27.75 -20.30 -2.49
CA GLN A 41 27.75 -21.03 -3.77
C GLN A 41 29.03 -20.71 -4.56
N THR A 42 30.16 -21.21 -4.04
CA THR A 42 31.39 -21.41 -4.81
C THR A 42 31.79 -22.88 -4.70
N SER A 43 31.30 -23.72 -5.62
CA SER A 43 31.94 -25.01 -5.89
C SER A 43 32.08 -25.19 -7.40
N ILE A 44 33.20 -24.67 -7.88
CA ILE A 44 33.79 -24.94 -9.18
C ILE A 44 34.33 -26.37 -9.13
N PHE A 45 33.65 -27.32 -9.78
CA PHE A 45 34.17 -28.59 -10.33
C PHE A 45 33.03 -29.10 -11.24
N GLY A 46 33.11 -29.22 -12.56
CA GLY A 46 34.23 -29.53 -13.43
C GLY A 46 33.85 -30.78 -14.22
N ARG A 47 33.41 -30.62 -15.48
CA ARG A 47 33.71 -31.53 -16.62
C ARG A 47 33.04 -31.04 -17.91
N PRO A 48 33.76 -30.98 -19.04
CA PRO A 48 33.21 -30.63 -20.34
C PRO A 48 32.65 -31.89 -21.03
N THR A 49 31.60 -31.77 -21.83
CA THR A 49 31.32 -32.76 -22.89
C THR A 49 30.82 -32.07 -24.15
N PRO A 50 31.30 -32.48 -25.35
CA PRO A 50 31.08 -31.74 -26.59
C PRO A 50 29.90 -32.28 -27.41
N ILE A 51 29.31 -31.33 -28.14
CA ILE A 51 28.62 -31.40 -29.44
C ILE A 51 28.40 -32.81 -30.01
N SER A 52 27.15 -33.19 -30.30
CA SER A 52 26.69 -33.43 -31.68
C SER A 52 25.23 -33.88 -31.79
N ARG A 53 24.60 -33.41 -32.88
CA ARG A 53 23.41 -33.93 -33.61
C ARG A 53 22.03 -33.69 -32.98
N LEU A 54 20.97 -33.37 -33.72
CA LEU A 54 20.71 -32.74 -35.02
C LEU A 54 19.18 -32.86 -35.20
N HIS A 55 18.60 -31.87 -35.87
CA HIS A 55 17.47 -31.98 -36.80
C HIS A 55 16.00 -31.84 -36.34
N HIS A 56 15.36 -30.86 -37.02
CA HIS A 56 13.93 -30.66 -37.37
C HIS A 56 13.02 -30.07 -36.26
N THR A 57 12.32 -28.92 -36.43
CA THR A 57 11.67 -28.35 -37.63
C THR A 57 11.44 -26.83 -37.52
N VAL A 58 11.42 -26.21 -38.70
CA VAL A 58 11.32 -24.79 -39.10
C VAL A 58 9.90 -24.19 -38.94
N SER A 59 9.78 -22.93 -38.48
CA SER A 59 9.11 -21.83 -39.23
C SER A 59 8.98 -20.50 -38.46
N SER A 60 9.30 -19.42 -39.18
CA SER A 60 9.03 -17.99 -38.94
C SER A 60 10.00 -17.16 -38.07
N LEU A 61 11.15 -16.83 -38.69
CA LEU A 61 11.78 -15.52 -38.59
C LEU A 61 11.05 -14.57 -39.56
N HIS A 62 10.73 -13.34 -39.13
CA HIS A 62 10.97 -12.12 -39.93
C HIS A 62 10.66 -10.84 -39.10
N HIS A 63 11.63 -9.92 -39.18
CA HIS A 63 11.57 -8.47 -38.94
C HIS A 63 11.54 -7.89 -37.52
N PHE A 64 12.76 -7.68 -37.02
CA PHE A 64 13.24 -6.39 -36.54
C PHE A 64 12.97 -5.31 -37.60
N GLU A 65 12.11 -4.33 -37.30
CA GLU A 65 12.15 -3.00 -37.92
C GLU A 65 11.84 -1.93 -36.87
N SER A 66 12.79 -1.01 -36.74
CA SER A 66 12.65 0.31 -36.18
C SER A 66 11.48 1.05 -36.84
N GLY A 67 10.46 1.42 -36.08
CA GLY A 67 9.28 2.11 -36.60
C GLY A 67 8.80 3.21 -35.66
N HIS A 68 9.07 4.45 -36.05
CA HIS A 68 8.49 5.67 -35.53
C HIS A 68 6.99 5.54 -35.22
N TRP A 69 6.58 5.82 -33.98
CA TRP A 69 5.21 6.24 -33.68
C TRP A 69 5.19 7.76 -33.51
N VAL A 70 5.07 8.45 -34.65
CA VAL A 70 4.49 9.79 -34.72
C VAL A 70 2.98 9.58 -34.57
N SER A 71 2.43 9.92 -33.40
CA SER A 71 1.00 10.09 -33.20
C SER A 71 0.74 11.56 -32.93
N THR A 72 0.36 12.25 -34.00
CA THR A 72 -0.26 13.56 -34.05
C THR A 72 -1.42 13.68 -33.06
N TYR A 73 -1.21 14.40 -31.95
CA TYR A 73 -2.32 15.01 -31.21
C TYR A 73 -2.27 16.52 -31.40
N LYS A 74 -3.22 17.01 -32.20
CA LYS A 74 -3.54 18.43 -32.29
C LYS A 74 -4.00 18.90 -30.91
N SER A 75 -3.29 19.90 -30.43
CA SER A 75 -3.61 20.76 -29.30
C SER A 75 -5.06 21.26 -29.32
N ARG A 76 -5.71 21.19 -28.15
CA ARG A 76 -6.62 22.24 -27.67
C ARG A 76 -6.46 22.34 -26.15
N PRO A 77 -5.98 23.48 -25.61
CA PRO A 77 -5.90 23.66 -24.18
C PRO A 77 -7.29 24.05 -23.66
N ALA A 78 -7.84 23.24 -22.76
CA ALA A 78 -8.76 23.74 -21.74
C ALA A 78 -7.93 23.90 -20.46
N ALA A 79 -7.09 24.93 -20.43
CA ALA A 79 -6.43 25.38 -19.21
C ALA A 79 -7.49 26.03 -18.33
N PHE A 80 -8.03 25.29 -17.36
CA PHE A 80 -8.61 25.91 -16.18
C PHE A 80 -7.52 26.01 -15.13
N PHE A 81 -7.05 27.24 -14.95
CA PHE A 81 -6.29 27.66 -13.79
C PHE A 81 -7.10 27.30 -12.53
N PHE A 82 -6.63 26.32 -11.75
CA PHE A 82 -6.73 26.46 -10.30
C PHE A 82 -5.61 27.41 -9.90
N THR A 83 -5.93 28.71 -9.95
CA THR A 83 -5.18 29.71 -9.20
C THR A 83 -5.10 29.23 -7.76
N SER A 84 -3.92 29.37 -7.18
CA SER A 84 -3.66 29.34 -5.74
C SER A 84 -4.73 30.15 -5.01
N GLY A 85 -5.79 29.48 -4.59
CA GLY A 85 -6.74 29.98 -3.64
C GLY A 85 -6.25 29.52 -2.29
N ASP A 86 -5.98 30.46 -1.40
CA ASP A 86 -5.69 30.22 0.00
C ASP A 86 -6.69 29.20 0.56
N PHE A 87 -6.28 27.93 0.62
CA PHE A 87 -7.01 26.94 1.38
C PHE A 87 -6.75 27.29 2.83
N HIS A 88 -7.56 28.22 3.34
CA HIS A 88 -7.61 28.59 4.74
C HIS A 88 -7.72 27.30 5.54
N SER A 89 -6.59 26.90 6.13
CA SER A 89 -6.51 25.86 7.16
C SER A 89 -7.58 26.09 8.23
N ASP A 90 -7.98 27.35 8.41
CA ASP A 90 -9.02 27.81 9.31
C ASP A 90 -10.44 27.28 9.00
N GLN A 91 -10.84 27.07 7.74
CA GLN A 91 -12.18 26.54 7.41
C GLN A 91 -12.28 25.03 7.71
N PHE A 92 -11.25 24.27 7.35
CA PHE A 92 -11.17 22.84 7.67
C PHE A 92 -10.93 22.59 9.17
N ASN A 93 -10.09 23.42 9.81
CA ASN A 93 -9.91 23.38 11.25
C ASN A 93 -11.18 23.82 12.00
N LYS A 94 -11.99 24.75 11.49
CA LYS A 94 -13.30 25.10 12.07
C LYS A 94 -14.30 23.93 12.00
N ALA A 95 -14.32 23.18 10.90
CA ALA A 95 -15.12 21.95 10.81
C ALA A 95 -14.68 20.90 11.85
N ILE A 96 -13.38 20.81 12.14
CA ILE A 96 -12.83 19.93 13.19
C ILE A 96 -13.04 20.49 14.60
N ALA A 97 -12.96 21.81 14.79
CA ALA A 97 -13.15 22.47 16.09
C ALA A 97 -14.61 22.42 16.54
N GLY A 98 -15.56 22.67 15.63
CA GLY A 98 -16.99 22.50 15.92
C GLY A 98 -17.34 21.06 16.35
N ARG A 99 -16.54 20.07 15.93
CA ARG A 99 -16.66 18.67 16.36
C ARG A 99 -16.20 18.44 17.80
N ARG A 100 -15.23 19.20 18.34
CA ARG A 100 -14.83 19.09 19.76
C ARG A 100 -15.89 19.66 20.70
N ASP A 101 -16.59 20.71 20.28
CA ASP A 101 -17.62 21.33 21.11
C ASP A 101 -18.92 20.51 21.13
N PHE A 102 -19.27 19.84 20.04
CA PHE A 102 -20.41 18.92 20.02
C PHE A 102 -20.22 17.71 20.96
N VAL A 103 -19.02 17.15 21.03
CA VAL A 103 -18.70 16.03 21.94
C VAL A 103 -18.63 16.48 23.41
N ARG A 104 -18.33 17.75 23.69
CA ARG A 104 -18.43 18.32 25.05
C ARG A 104 -19.87 18.65 25.45
N SER A 105 -20.68 19.15 24.52
CA SER A 105 -22.08 19.52 24.77
C SER A 105 -22.95 18.28 25.08
N CYS A 106 -22.76 17.16 24.37
CA CYS A 106 -23.51 15.93 24.66
C CYS A 106 -23.12 15.24 25.99
N ARG A 107 -22.10 15.72 26.72
CA ARG A 107 -21.73 15.21 28.06
C ARG A 107 -22.26 16.05 29.21
N ARG A 108 -22.90 17.20 28.96
CA ARG A 108 -23.44 18.08 30.01
C ARG A 108 -24.76 18.69 29.55
N GLY A 109 -25.88 18.14 30.01
CA GLY A 109 -27.17 18.83 29.92
C GLY A 109 -28.35 17.94 29.55
N HIS A 110 -28.88 17.23 30.55
CA HIS A 110 -30.32 17.01 30.66
C HIS A 110 -30.95 18.35 31.09
N ALA A 111 -31.83 18.94 30.28
CA ALA A 111 -33.02 19.69 30.73
C ALA A 111 -33.68 20.41 29.54
N GLU A 112 -34.99 20.25 29.45
CA GLU A 112 -35.93 20.83 28.50
C GLU A 112 -36.00 22.37 28.61
N ARG A 113 -36.23 23.07 27.48
CA ARG A 113 -37.34 24.02 27.29
C ARG A 113 -37.29 24.72 25.93
N ASN A 114 -38.46 24.81 25.32
CA ASN A 114 -38.79 25.53 24.09
C ASN A 114 -38.52 27.04 24.20
N TYR A 115 -37.98 27.66 23.16
CA TYR A 115 -38.32 29.02 22.75
C TYR A 115 -38.22 29.17 21.23
N SER A 116 -39.28 29.71 20.66
CA SER A 116 -39.54 30.05 19.27
C SER A 116 -38.92 31.40 18.88
N GLY A 117 -38.47 31.51 17.63
CA GLY A 117 -38.44 32.77 16.88
C GLY A 117 -37.06 33.37 16.66
N PHE A 118 -36.47 33.13 15.48
CA PHE A 118 -35.75 34.15 14.71
C PHE A 118 -35.64 33.67 13.25
N SER A 119 -36.04 34.54 12.33
CA SER A 119 -36.11 34.35 10.88
C SER A 119 -35.16 35.32 10.18
N LEU A 120 -34.74 34.94 8.97
CA LEU A 120 -34.06 35.71 7.91
C LEU A 120 -32.57 36.00 8.08
N ALA A 121 -31.72 35.18 7.48
CA ALA A 121 -31.10 35.42 6.17
C ALA A 121 -30.04 34.32 5.89
N ASP A 122 -29.72 34.09 4.62
CA ASP A 122 -28.64 33.22 4.12
C ASP A 122 -28.96 31.71 3.97
N GLY A 123 -29.74 31.43 2.92
CA GLY A 123 -29.22 30.71 1.76
C GLY A 123 -28.50 29.36 1.96
N THR A 124 -29.29 28.29 1.80
CA THR A 124 -28.88 26.98 1.27
C THR A 124 -28.12 26.04 2.23
N ILE A 125 -28.62 24.80 2.34
CA ILE A 125 -28.01 23.64 3.03
C ILE A 125 -28.32 23.53 4.54
N ILE A 126 -29.60 23.57 4.91
CA ILE A 126 -30.09 22.91 6.14
C ILE A 126 -31.27 22.01 5.77
N TRP A 127 -30.97 20.79 5.30
CA TRP A 127 -31.96 19.70 5.21
C TRP A 127 -31.44 18.29 5.56
N THR A 128 -30.19 18.16 6.01
CA THR A 128 -29.55 16.84 6.23
C THR A 128 -29.16 16.52 7.68
N LEU A 129 -29.41 17.42 8.64
CA LEU A 129 -28.94 17.24 10.03
C LEU A 129 -29.89 16.52 10.99
N LYS A 130 -31.01 15.93 10.51
CA LYS A 130 -31.95 15.20 11.38
C LYS A 130 -31.97 13.66 11.22
N TYR A 131 -31.15 13.09 10.33
CA TYR A 131 -31.26 11.67 9.95
C TYR A 131 -30.02 10.79 10.20
N VAL A 132 -28.97 11.32 10.83
CA VAL A 132 -27.69 10.61 10.99
C VAL A 132 -27.73 9.43 12.00
N PRO A 133 -28.60 9.40 13.04
CA PRO A 133 -28.77 8.19 13.86
C PRO A 133 -29.63 7.09 13.21
N LEU A 134 -30.32 7.36 12.09
CA LEU A 134 -31.25 6.40 11.46
C LEU A 134 -30.57 5.40 10.50
N ALA A 135 -29.29 5.59 10.16
CA ALA A 135 -28.61 4.76 9.17
C ALA A 135 -28.33 3.32 9.67
N ALA A 136 -28.05 3.12 10.96
CA ALA A 136 -27.74 1.79 11.53
C ALA A 136 -28.96 0.89 11.60
N SER A 137 -30.08 1.48 11.99
CA SER A 137 -31.38 0.83 11.90
C SER A 137 -31.74 0.51 10.44
N ARG A 138 -31.35 1.36 9.47
CA ARG A 138 -31.65 1.15 8.05
C ARG A 138 -30.80 0.08 7.36
N CYS A 139 -29.53 -0.11 7.74
CA CYS A 139 -28.74 -1.25 7.25
C CYS A 139 -29.30 -2.58 7.74
N LEU A 140 -29.76 -2.66 9.00
CA LEU A 140 -30.47 -3.84 9.51
C LEU A 140 -31.83 -4.03 8.80
N ILE A 141 -32.53 -2.95 8.45
CA ILE A 141 -33.73 -3.03 7.60
C ILE A 141 -33.39 -3.54 6.20
N PHE A 142 -32.28 -3.10 5.59
CA PHE A 142 -31.83 -3.59 4.29
C PHE A 142 -31.51 -5.10 4.33
N LEU A 143 -30.87 -5.59 5.40
CA LEU A 143 -30.66 -7.02 5.64
C LEU A 143 -31.98 -7.79 5.88
N ARG A 144 -32.97 -7.17 6.52
CA ARG A 144 -34.33 -7.73 6.65
C ARG A 144 -35.07 -7.81 5.31
N VAL A 145 -34.90 -6.82 4.44
CA VAL A 145 -35.49 -6.82 3.08
C VAL A 145 -34.90 -7.95 2.24
N ILE A 146 -33.62 -8.28 2.41
CA ILE A 146 -32.96 -9.40 1.70
C ILE A 146 -33.19 -10.74 2.43
N ARG A 147 -34.34 -11.03 3.05
CA ARG A 147 -34.65 -12.34 3.71
C ARG A 147 -33.52 -12.91 4.61
N MET A 148 -32.55 -12.10 5.04
CA MET A 148 -31.36 -12.54 5.77
C MET A 148 -31.59 -12.32 7.27
N GLN A 149 -32.77 -12.70 7.75
CA GLN A 149 -33.12 -12.53 9.17
C GLN A 149 -32.13 -13.28 10.07
N LYS A 150 -31.71 -14.48 9.64
CA LYS A 150 -30.68 -15.27 10.31
C LYS A 150 -29.34 -14.52 10.43
N PHE A 151 -28.93 -13.79 9.39
CA PHE A 151 -27.72 -12.97 9.43
C PHE A 151 -27.89 -11.77 10.36
N SER A 152 -29.05 -11.09 10.31
CA SER A 152 -29.34 -9.98 11.22
C SER A 152 -29.27 -10.40 12.69
N ASP A 153 -29.72 -11.61 13.03
CA ASP A 153 -29.69 -12.10 14.41
C ASP A 153 -28.26 -12.52 14.80
N GLN A 154 -27.50 -13.17 13.92
CA GLN A 154 -26.07 -13.44 14.14
C GLN A 154 -25.25 -12.16 14.35
N VAL A 155 -25.56 -11.09 13.62
CA VAL A 155 -24.88 -9.78 13.80
C VAL A 155 -25.16 -9.16 15.17
N LYS A 156 -26.34 -9.40 15.75
CA LYS A 156 -26.69 -8.94 17.09
C LYS A 156 -26.05 -9.77 18.21
N GLU A 157 -25.57 -10.97 17.92
CA GLU A 157 -24.84 -11.80 18.88
C GLU A 157 -23.33 -11.52 18.85
N MET A 158 -22.80 -10.95 17.76
CA MET A 158 -21.39 -10.61 17.68
C MET A 158 -20.95 -9.60 18.77
N PRO A 159 -19.73 -9.77 19.32
CA PRO A 159 -19.09 -8.78 20.18
C PRO A 159 -19.16 -7.37 19.57
N ARG A 160 -19.35 -6.35 20.42
CA ARG A 160 -19.55 -4.94 19.97
C ARG A 160 -18.49 -4.46 18.98
N ARG A 161 -17.25 -4.94 19.15
CA ARG A 161 -16.12 -4.59 18.30
C ARG A 161 -16.25 -5.18 16.89
N GLU A 162 -16.47 -6.49 16.79
CA GLU A 162 -16.70 -7.19 15.52
C GLU A 162 -17.88 -6.59 14.77
N ARG A 163 -18.97 -6.33 15.49
CA ARG A 163 -20.15 -5.68 14.93
C ARG A 163 -19.82 -4.31 14.32
N ARG A 164 -19.05 -3.46 15.01
CA ARG A 164 -18.67 -2.14 14.49
C ARG A 164 -17.80 -2.21 13.24
N VAL A 165 -16.88 -3.17 13.17
CA VAL A 165 -16.05 -3.38 11.96
C VAL A 165 -16.94 -3.83 10.81
N LEU A 166 -17.80 -4.84 11.03
CA LEU A 166 -18.70 -5.34 10.00
C LEU A 166 -19.68 -4.25 9.53
N GLU A 167 -20.27 -3.49 10.46
CA GLU A 167 -21.10 -2.33 10.15
C GLU A 167 -20.32 -1.36 9.26
N THR A 168 -19.10 -0.95 9.64
CA THR A 168 -18.26 -0.04 8.85
C THR A 168 -18.03 -0.56 7.43
N LEU A 169 -17.73 -1.85 7.26
CA LEU A 169 -17.52 -2.47 5.95
C LEU A 169 -18.81 -2.54 5.12
N LEU A 170 -19.94 -2.90 5.73
CA LEU A 170 -21.24 -2.90 5.07
C LEU A 170 -21.64 -1.47 4.64
N TYR A 171 -21.32 -0.47 5.46
CA TYR A 171 -21.53 0.94 5.13
C TYR A 171 -20.63 1.45 4.02
N ALA A 172 -19.41 0.92 3.89
CA ALA A 172 -18.49 1.30 2.83
C ALA A 172 -18.95 0.83 1.45
N LEU A 173 -19.68 -0.30 1.39
CA LEU A 173 -20.04 -0.97 0.14
C LEU A 173 -20.78 -0.05 -0.87
N PRO A 174 -21.82 0.71 -0.49
CA PRO A 174 -22.47 1.64 -1.42
C PRO A 174 -21.54 2.72 -1.99
N PHE A 175 -20.62 3.26 -1.17
CA PHE A 175 -19.66 4.28 -1.63
C PHE A 175 -18.67 3.69 -2.65
N LEU A 176 -18.15 2.50 -2.36
CA LEU A 176 -17.27 1.78 -3.27
C LEU A 176 -18.02 1.43 -4.57
N LEU A 177 -19.23 0.86 -4.50
CA LEU A 177 -20.02 0.55 -5.69
C LEU A 177 -20.32 1.80 -6.52
N ALA A 178 -20.74 2.91 -5.88
CA ALA A 178 -20.99 4.18 -6.54
C ALA A 178 -19.74 4.71 -7.28
N GLN A 179 -18.57 4.61 -6.65
CA GLN A 179 -17.31 5.08 -7.24
C GLN A 179 -16.75 4.22 -8.36
N ASN A 180 -17.15 2.95 -8.46
CA ASN A 180 -16.72 2.07 -9.54
C ASN A 180 -17.76 1.98 -10.68
N LEU A 181 -19.05 1.90 -10.37
CA LEU A 181 -20.11 1.68 -11.35
C LEU A 181 -20.43 2.92 -12.19
N VAL A 182 -20.50 4.10 -11.58
CA VAL A 182 -20.82 5.35 -12.30
C VAL A 182 -19.77 5.69 -13.37
N PRO A 183 -18.46 5.73 -13.07
CA PRO A 183 -17.48 5.96 -14.13
C PRO A 183 -17.41 4.83 -15.15
N ALA A 184 -17.69 3.58 -14.77
CA ALA A 184 -17.79 2.47 -15.72
C ALA A 184 -18.91 2.68 -16.75
N ILE A 185 -20.10 3.09 -16.30
CA ILE A 185 -21.22 3.45 -17.19
C ILE A 185 -20.83 4.62 -18.08
N LEU A 186 -20.18 5.64 -17.51
CA LEU A 186 -19.72 6.82 -18.26
C LEU A 186 -18.76 6.44 -19.39
N ILE A 187 -17.77 5.58 -19.11
CA ILE A 187 -16.82 5.05 -20.12
C ILE A 187 -17.56 4.31 -21.24
N LEU A 188 -18.54 3.46 -20.89
CA LEU A 188 -19.29 2.66 -21.86
C LEU A 188 -20.26 3.47 -22.72
N LYS A 189 -20.75 4.60 -22.22
CA LYS A 189 -21.81 5.42 -22.86
C LYS A 189 -21.29 6.68 -23.56
N THR A 190 -20.01 7.02 -23.39
CA THR A 190 -19.46 8.27 -23.95
C THR A 190 -18.19 8.00 -24.76
N LYS A 191 -17.95 8.82 -25.79
CA LYS A 191 -16.65 8.84 -26.49
C LYS A 191 -15.56 9.47 -25.60
N LYS A 192 -14.30 9.17 -25.87
CA LYS A 192 -13.12 9.65 -25.11
C LYS A 192 -13.11 11.15 -24.82
N ASN A 193 -13.53 11.97 -25.79
CA ASN A 193 -13.47 13.44 -25.72
C ASN A 193 -14.79 14.08 -25.24
N ALA A 194 -15.74 13.29 -24.73
CA ALA A 194 -17.03 13.83 -24.31
C ALA A 194 -16.89 14.73 -23.06
N VAL A 195 -17.41 15.96 -23.14
CA VAL A 195 -17.39 16.92 -22.02
C VAL A 195 -18.08 16.38 -20.77
N LEU A 196 -19.08 15.50 -20.94
CA LEU A 196 -19.77 14.82 -19.83
C LEU A 196 -18.81 14.06 -18.91
N ARG A 197 -17.65 13.61 -19.41
CA ARG A 197 -16.64 12.91 -18.60
C ARG A 197 -16.07 13.77 -17.48
N TYR A 198 -15.99 15.09 -17.66
CA TYR A 198 -15.51 16.00 -16.63
C TYR A 198 -16.50 16.13 -15.46
N LEU A 199 -17.81 15.89 -15.68
CA LEU A 199 -18.79 15.92 -14.59
C LEU A 199 -18.57 14.80 -13.55
N TRP A 200 -17.88 13.72 -13.93
CA TRP A 200 -17.52 12.66 -12.99
C TRP A 200 -16.61 13.16 -11.85
N ILE A 201 -15.82 14.22 -12.06
CA ILE A 201 -14.99 14.81 -10.99
C ILE A 201 -15.88 15.27 -9.83
N PHE A 202 -16.96 16.00 -10.12
CA PHE A 202 -17.89 16.48 -9.09
C PHE A 202 -18.60 15.33 -8.38
N TRP A 203 -19.03 14.31 -9.13
CA TRP A 203 -19.60 13.08 -8.54
C TRP A 203 -18.61 12.40 -7.60
N SER A 204 -17.38 12.24 -8.05
CA SER A 204 -16.33 11.53 -7.32
C SER A 204 -15.95 12.25 -6.03
N VAL A 205 -15.77 13.57 -6.10
CA VAL A 205 -15.54 14.43 -4.93
C VAL A 205 -16.74 14.39 -3.99
N PHE A 206 -17.97 14.43 -4.50
CA PHE A 206 -19.17 14.33 -3.67
C PHE A 206 -19.23 13.02 -2.89
N VAL A 207 -19.06 11.86 -3.54
CA VAL A 207 -19.12 10.55 -2.86
C VAL A 207 -18.00 10.45 -1.82
N PHE A 208 -16.81 10.93 -2.13
CA PHE A 208 -15.70 10.93 -1.18
C PHE A 208 -15.93 11.88 0.00
N TYR A 209 -16.45 13.08 -0.25
CA TYR A 209 -16.84 14.02 0.80
C TYR A 209 -17.88 13.42 1.74
N GLN A 210 -18.89 12.73 1.21
CA GLN A 210 -19.89 12.05 2.03
C GLN A 210 -19.26 10.97 2.94
N TRP A 211 -18.24 10.24 2.46
CA TRP A 211 -17.47 9.31 3.28
C TRP A 211 -16.73 10.02 4.43
N LEU A 212 -16.10 11.17 4.15
CA LEU A 212 -15.38 11.95 5.16
C LEU A 212 -16.31 12.56 6.24
N GLN A 213 -17.58 12.82 5.91
CA GLN A 213 -18.54 13.37 6.86
C GLN A 213 -19.03 12.35 7.90
N ILE A 214 -18.79 11.06 7.70
CA ILE A 214 -19.31 10.02 8.61
C ILE A 214 -18.69 10.24 10.01
N PRO A 215 -19.51 10.37 11.06
CA PRO A 215 -19.04 10.51 12.44
C PRO A 215 -18.59 9.14 12.95
N ILE A 216 -17.49 8.61 12.42
CA ILE A 216 -16.97 7.33 12.88
C ILE A 216 -16.17 7.58 14.14
N SER A 217 -16.54 6.88 15.22
CA SER A 217 -15.80 6.92 16.46
C SER A 217 -14.36 6.46 16.18
N HIS A 218 -13.42 7.40 16.13
CA HIS A 218 -11.98 7.17 15.88
C HIS A 218 -11.31 6.23 16.90
N GLY A 219 -12.05 5.62 17.83
CA GLY A 219 -11.48 4.80 18.90
C GLY A 219 -11.18 3.34 18.50
N GLU A 220 -12.10 2.68 17.79
CA GLU A 220 -12.02 1.21 17.61
C GLU A 220 -12.03 0.74 16.15
N SER A 221 -12.37 1.61 15.20
CA SER A 221 -12.44 1.29 13.77
C SER A 221 -11.62 2.23 12.89
N GLY A 222 -10.80 3.12 13.48
CA GLY A 222 -10.05 4.15 12.76
C GLY A 222 -9.22 3.59 11.60
N THR A 223 -8.46 2.52 11.85
CA THR A 223 -7.76 1.76 10.79
C THR A 223 -8.63 1.26 9.66
N TYR A 224 -9.77 0.62 9.94
CA TYR A 224 -10.67 0.12 8.90
C TYR A 224 -11.27 1.26 8.08
N VAL A 225 -11.62 2.37 8.75
CA VAL A 225 -12.10 3.59 8.10
C VAL A 225 -11.02 4.18 7.19
N ALA A 226 -9.78 4.24 7.68
CA ALA A 226 -8.64 4.73 6.94
C ALA A 226 -8.37 3.86 5.71
N LYS A 227 -8.41 2.52 5.84
CA LYS A 227 -8.28 1.58 4.71
C LYS A 227 -9.36 1.80 3.65
N VAL A 228 -10.63 1.96 4.04
CA VAL A 228 -11.72 2.24 3.10
C VAL A 228 -11.52 3.63 2.45
N GLY A 229 -11.15 4.64 3.22
CA GLY A 229 -10.89 5.98 2.71
C GLY A 229 -9.74 6.02 1.70
N VAL A 230 -8.65 5.29 1.97
CA VAL A 230 -7.54 5.08 1.05
C VAL A 230 -8.03 4.37 -0.22
N GLN A 231 -8.82 3.30 -0.09
CA GLN A 231 -9.37 2.60 -1.25
C GLN A 231 -10.24 3.53 -2.12
N LEU A 232 -11.09 4.35 -1.51
CA LEU A 232 -11.88 5.34 -2.24
C LEU A 232 -10.97 6.33 -2.96
N PHE A 233 -9.97 6.91 -2.27
CA PHE A 233 -9.00 7.83 -2.87
C PHE A 233 -8.27 7.22 -4.08
N ILE A 234 -7.87 5.95 -3.99
CA ILE A 234 -7.22 5.24 -5.09
C ILE A 234 -8.16 5.01 -6.27
N VAL A 235 -9.43 4.68 -6.03
CA VAL A 235 -10.45 4.57 -7.09
C VAL A 235 -10.65 5.93 -7.79
N ILE A 236 -10.55 7.06 -7.08
CA ILE A 236 -10.56 8.39 -7.69
C ILE A 236 -9.36 8.57 -8.62
N LEU A 237 -8.14 8.26 -8.17
CA LEU A 237 -6.96 8.36 -9.03
C LEU A 237 -7.04 7.44 -10.25
N GLN A 238 -7.56 6.23 -10.08
CA GLN A 238 -7.77 5.31 -11.19
C GLN A 238 -8.88 5.80 -12.12
N GLY A 239 -9.90 6.49 -11.60
CA GLY A 239 -10.88 7.16 -12.44
C GLY A 239 -10.31 8.33 -13.22
N PHE A 240 -9.43 9.16 -12.64
CA PHE A 240 -8.68 10.16 -13.40
C PHE A 240 -7.91 9.51 -14.55
N ASN A 241 -7.22 8.40 -14.27
CA ASN A 241 -6.51 7.63 -15.28
C ASN A 241 -7.43 7.15 -16.42
N LEU A 242 -8.49 6.40 -16.11
CA LEU A 242 -9.30 5.71 -17.13
C LEU A 242 -10.41 6.57 -17.78
N VAL A 243 -10.84 7.64 -17.11
CA VAL A 243 -11.91 8.53 -17.60
C VAL A 243 -11.33 9.74 -18.34
N LEU A 244 -10.20 10.28 -17.86
CA LEU A 244 -9.70 11.60 -18.29
C LEU A 244 -8.29 11.59 -18.89
N ILE A 245 -7.29 11.00 -18.23
CA ILE A 245 -5.86 11.07 -18.64
C ILE A 245 -5.60 10.12 -19.83
N ASN A 246 -5.93 8.84 -19.67
CA ASN A 246 -5.85 7.80 -20.69
C ASN A 246 -7.28 7.28 -20.95
N PRO A 247 -8.16 8.10 -21.53
CA PRO A 247 -9.59 7.82 -21.59
C PRO A 247 -9.87 6.55 -22.38
N LEU A 248 -10.48 5.55 -21.73
CA LEU A 248 -11.00 4.37 -22.41
C LEU A 248 -12.40 4.65 -22.97
N ASP A 249 -12.79 3.94 -24.01
CA ASP A 249 -14.18 3.90 -24.51
C ASP A 249 -14.61 2.48 -24.86
N ARG A 250 -15.87 2.32 -25.26
CA ARG A 250 -16.45 1.01 -25.57
C ARG A 250 -15.69 0.29 -26.69
N ASP A 251 -15.23 1.00 -27.72
CA ASP A 251 -14.58 0.39 -28.87
C ASP A 251 -13.21 -0.16 -28.48
N GLU A 252 -12.42 0.60 -27.72
CA GLU A 252 -11.15 0.11 -27.17
C GLU A 252 -11.35 -1.08 -26.21
N LEU A 253 -12.38 -1.04 -25.36
CA LEU A 253 -12.71 -2.14 -24.44
C LEU A 253 -13.11 -3.44 -25.17
N LEU A 254 -13.67 -3.34 -26.38
CA LEU A 254 -13.95 -4.49 -27.24
C LEU A 254 -12.68 -4.99 -27.94
N GLN A 255 -11.87 -4.07 -28.47
CA GLN A 255 -10.60 -4.41 -29.15
C GLN A 255 -9.61 -5.10 -28.20
N THR A 256 -9.51 -4.59 -26.97
CA THR A 256 -8.63 -5.12 -25.91
C THR A 256 -9.20 -6.37 -25.23
N LYS A 257 -10.37 -6.85 -25.66
CA LYS A 257 -11.07 -8.04 -25.13
C LYS A 257 -11.40 -7.97 -23.63
N VAL A 258 -11.40 -6.77 -23.04
CA VAL A 258 -11.91 -6.57 -21.67
C VAL A 258 -13.41 -6.90 -21.65
N THR A 259 -14.14 -6.38 -22.64
CA THR A 259 -15.54 -6.72 -22.87
C THR A 259 -15.67 -7.54 -24.15
N GLY A 260 -16.67 -8.41 -24.21
CA GLY A 260 -16.99 -9.22 -25.37
C GLY A 260 -18.18 -8.66 -26.16
N PRO A 261 -18.25 -8.91 -27.48
CA PRO A 261 -19.37 -8.44 -28.31
C PRO A 261 -20.72 -9.05 -27.91
N ARG A 262 -20.71 -10.18 -27.20
CA ARG A 262 -21.90 -10.88 -26.68
C ARG A 262 -22.26 -10.51 -25.24
N ASP A 263 -21.47 -9.66 -24.59
CA ASP A 263 -21.77 -9.25 -23.22
C ASP A 263 -22.99 -8.31 -23.22
N ASP A 264 -23.98 -8.59 -22.37
CA ASP A 264 -25.04 -7.63 -22.09
C ASP A 264 -24.48 -6.38 -21.37
N LEU A 265 -25.32 -5.34 -21.23
CA LEU A 265 -24.89 -4.08 -20.61
C LEU A 265 -24.43 -4.27 -19.15
N LEU A 266 -25.10 -5.14 -18.38
CA LEU A 266 -24.76 -5.37 -16.97
C LEU A 266 -23.38 -6.02 -16.84
N ARG A 267 -23.10 -7.01 -17.69
CA ARG A 267 -21.82 -7.70 -17.77
C ARG A 267 -20.72 -6.77 -18.26
N GLN A 268 -21.00 -5.91 -19.24
CA GLN A 268 -20.06 -4.86 -19.66
C GLN A 268 -19.75 -3.92 -18.50
N VAL A 269 -20.78 -3.38 -17.82
CA VAL A 269 -20.60 -2.46 -16.68
C VAL A 269 -19.79 -3.13 -15.56
N TYR A 270 -20.09 -4.38 -15.23
CA TYR A 270 -19.35 -5.15 -14.23
C TYR A 270 -17.86 -5.31 -14.60
N LYS A 271 -17.56 -5.72 -15.83
CA LYS A 271 -16.18 -5.92 -16.30
C LYS A 271 -15.39 -4.60 -16.32
N VAL A 272 -16.02 -3.50 -16.74
CA VAL A 272 -15.39 -2.18 -16.72
C VAL A 272 -15.22 -1.66 -15.30
N ALA A 273 -16.19 -1.85 -14.41
CA ALA A 273 -16.09 -1.46 -13.01
C ALA A 273 -14.93 -2.18 -12.30
N ARG A 274 -14.61 -3.42 -12.67
CA ARG A 274 -13.44 -4.14 -12.14
C ARG A 274 -12.10 -3.48 -12.48
N LEU A 275 -11.99 -2.77 -13.61
CA LEU A 275 -10.74 -2.05 -13.95
C LEU A 275 -10.36 -0.97 -12.93
N PHE A 276 -11.34 -0.45 -12.19
CA PHE A 276 -11.10 0.52 -11.11
C PHE A 276 -10.56 -0.14 -9.84
N THR A 277 -10.83 -1.44 -9.65
CA THR A 277 -10.25 -2.24 -8.57
C THR A 277 -8.96 -2.96 -8.98
N TYR A 278 -8.71 -3.15 -10.28
CA TYR A 278 -7.52 -3.82 -10.82
C TYR A 278 -6.38 -2.83 -11.04
N LEU A 279 -5.87 -2.31 -9.94
CA LEU A 279 -4.88 -1.24 -9.88
C LEU A 279 -3.49 -1.62 -10.43
N ARG A 280 -3.29 -2.91 -10.74
CA ARG A 280 -2.11 -3.46 -11.43
C ARG A 280 -2.37 -3.85 -12.88
N GLY A 281 -3.61 -3.74 -13.37
CA GLY A 281 -4.00 -4.11 -14.73
C GLY A 281 -3.76 -5.58 -15.07
N VAL A 282 -3.76 -6.49 -14.09
CA VAL A 282 -3.43 -7.91 -14.27
C VAL A 282 -4.28 -8.53 -15.38
N ARG A 283 -3.63 -9.24 -16.33
CA ARG A 283 -4.24 -9.86 -17.52
C ARG A 283 -5.00 -8.90 -18.44
N THR A 284 -4.64 -7.62 -18.41
CA THR A 284 -5.09 -6.62 -19.39
C THR A 284 -3.90 -6.09 -20.18
N PRO A 285 -4.11 -5.43 -21.33
CA PRO A 285 -3.02 -4.77 -22.07
C PRO A 285 -2.28 -3.69 -21.26
N TRP A 286 -2.89 -3.18 -20.19
CA TRP A 286 -2.31 -2.15 -19.31
C TRP A 286 -1.66 -2.73 -18.06
N GLN A 287 -1.33 -4.03 -18.05
CA GLN A 287 -0.64 -4.66 -16.94
C GLN A 287 0.66 -3.93 -16.61
N VAL A 288 0.82 -3.58 -15.34
CA VAL A 288 2.02 -2.93 -14.82
C VAL A 288 3.23 -3.85 -15.00
N LYS A 289 4.37 -3.26 -15.40
CA LYS A 289 5.65 -3.99 -15.50
C LYS A 289 6.19 -4.35 -14.11
N GLY A 290 6.85 -5.52 -14.00
CA GLY A 290 7.51 -5.94 -12.76
C GLY A 290 6.60 -6.57 -11.72
N ILE A 291 5.41 -7.05 -12.11
CA ILE A 291 4.57 -7.86 -11.22
C ILE A 291 5.26 -9.21 -11.00
N PRO A 292 5.50 -9.64 -9.75
CA PRO A 292 6.05 -10.96 -9.45
C PRO A 292 5.20 -12.08 -10.04
N SER A 293 5.83 -13.13 -10.55
CA SER A 293 5.14 -14.34 -11.00
C SER A 293 4.59 -15.13 -9.80
N HIS A 294 3.67 -16.05 -10.06
CA HIS A 294 3.24 -16.97 -9.01
C HIS A 294 4.42 -17.86 -8.57
N PRO A 295 4.46 -18.31 -7.30
CA PRO A 295 5.53 -19.16 -6.83
C PRO A 295 5.58 -20.45 -7.65
N ALA A 296 6.79 -20.93 -7.95
CA ALA A 296 7.02 -22.14 -8.76
C ALA A 296 6.25 -23.37 -8.25
N TYR A 297 5.93 -23.44 -6.95
CA TYR A 297 5.04 -24.46 -6.37
C TYR A 297 3.67 -24.57 -7.05
N LEU A 298 3.10 -23.44 -7.48
CA LEU A 298 1.83 -23.41 -8.22
C LEU A 298 2.05 -23.67 -9.71
N GLU A 299 3.15 -23.17 -10.29
CA GLU A 299 3.46 -23.33 -11.72
C GLU A 299 3.90 -24.75 -12.09
N LEU A 300 4.52 -25.48 -11.16
CA LEU A 300 4.92 -26.90 -11.33
C LEU A 300 3.72 -27.85 -11.33
N GLN A 301 2.51 -27.37 -11.03
CA GLN A 301 1.33 -28.22 -11.15
C GLN A 301 1.07 -28.51 -12.64
N PRO A 302 0.90 -29.79 -13.04
CA PRO A 302 0.75 -30.19 -14.45
C PRO A 302 -0.52 -29.67 -15.12
N LYS A 303 -1.33 -28.87 -14.42
CA LYS A 303 -2.58 -28.29 -14.89
C LYS A 303 -2.38 -26.78 -14.97
N THR A 304 -2.22 -26.26 -16.18
CA THR A 304 -2.61 -24.89 -16.51
C THR A 304 -4.10 -24.95 -16.88
N PRO A 305 -5.00 -24.22 -16.18
CA PRO A 305 -4.79 -23.19 -15.16
C PRO A 305 -4.52 -23.71 -13.73
N ILE A 306 -3.96 -22.86 -12.87
CA ILE A 306 -3.63 -23.11 -11.46
C ILE A 306 -4.88 -23.67 -10.73
N SER A 307 -4.70 -24.75 -9.98
CA SER A 307 -5.80 -25.36 -9.23
C SER A 307 -6.37 -24.39 -8.18
N ARG A 308 -7.68 -24.10 -8.28
CA ARG A 308 -8.41 -23.23 -7.36
C ARG A 308 -8.29 -23.69 -5.91
N SER A 309 -8.43 -24.98 -5.63
CA SER A 309 -8.34 -25.51 -4.27
C SER A 309 -6.91 -25.38 -3.72
N ALA A 310 -5.89 -25.69 -4.54
CA ALA A 310 -4.50 -25.55 -4.12
C ALA A 310 -4.13 -24.10 -3.81
N PHE A 311 -4.59 -23.16 -4.64
CA PHE A 311 -4.43 -21.73 -4.39
C PHE A 311 -5.09 -21.32 -3.07
N LEU A 312 -6.37 -21.67 -2.87
CA LEU A 312 -7.12 -21.29 -1.68
C LEU A 312 -6.52 -21.86 -0.39
N VAL A 313 -6.11 -23.14 -0.39
CA VAL A 313 -5.46 -23.77 0.76
C VAL A 313 -4.15 -23.06 1.10
N ARG A 314 -3.32 -22.77 0.08
CA ARG A 314 -2.06 -22.04 0.27
C ARG A 314 -2.30 -20.65 0.84
N GLN A 315 -3.23 -19.88 0.27
CA GLN A 315 -3.54 -18.54 0.75
C GLN A 315 -4.07 -18.57 2.18
N ALA A 316 -4.98 -19.49 2.51
CA ALA A 316 -5.53 -19.63 3.85
C ALA A 316 -4.47 -19.99 4.89
N ALA A 317 -3.54 -20.90 4.57
CA ALA A 317 -2.43 -21.25 5.45
C ALA A 317 -1.50 -20.05 5.73
N ILE A 318 -1.16 -19.28 4.69
CA ILE A 318 -0.33 -18.08 4.84
C ILE A 318 -1.07 -16.98 5.62
N VAL A 319 -2.36 -16.75 5.35
CA VAL A 319 -3.17 -15.77 6.10
C VAL A 319 -3.24 -16.14 7.58
N ALA A 320 -3.43 -17.43 7.91
CA ALA A 320 -3.44 -17.89 9.29
C ALA A 320 -2.10 -17.63 9.98
N TRP A 321 -0.98 -17.88 9.29
CA TRP A 321 0.35 -17.59 9.81
C TRP A 321 0.61 -16.07 9.95
N LEU A 322 0.27 -15.27 8.95
CA LEU A 322 0.41 -13.81 8.99
C LEU A 322 -0.40 -13.21 10.14
N TYR A 323 -1.61 -13.73 10.39
CA TYR A 323 -2.43 -13.30 11.52
C TYR A 323 -1.75 -13.58 12.86
N LEU A 324 -1.18 -14.79 13.04
CA LEU A 324 -0.39 -15.15 14.22
C LEU A 324 0.86 -14.27 14.39
N TYR A 325 1.59 -14.05 13.30
CA TYR A 325 2.78 -13.20 13.26
C TYR A 325 2.46 -11.77 13.69
N LEU A 326 1.44 -11.15 13.08
CA LEU A 326 1.04 -9.78 13.38
C LEU A 326 0.54 -9.63 14.83
N ASN A 327 -0.18 -10.63 15.35
CA ASN A 327 -0.57 -10.68 16.77
C ASN A 327 0.65 -10.66 17.69
N CYS A 328 1.64 -11.52 17.43
CA CYS A 328 2.87 -11.60 18.22
C CYS A 328 3.70 -10.32 18.11
N ALA A 329 3.88 -9.79 16.89
CA ALA A 329 4.62 -8.57 16.64
C ALA A 329 4.01 -7.38 17.39
N ASN A 330 2.69 -7.23 17.37
CA ASN A 330 1.99 -6.18 18.11
C ASN A 330 2.14 -6.35 19.63
N SER A 331 1.98 -7.58 20.15
CA SER A 331 2.16 -7.84 21.59
C SER A 331 3.58 -7.56 22.07
N LEU A 332 4.59 -7.82 21.24
CA LEU A 332 5.99 -7.49 21.54
C LEU A 332 6.24 -5.98 21.50
N ALA A 333 5.65 -5.27 20.53
CA ALA A 333 5.73 -3.82 20.43
C ALA A 333 5.10 -3.13 21.65
N ASP A 334 3.94 -3.60 22.11
CA ASP A 334 3.25 -3.07 23.29
C ASP A 334 4.04 -3.26 24.59
N ARG A 335 4.87 -4.31 24.68
CA ARG A 335 5.71 -4.61 25.86
C ARG A 335 7.02 -3.84 25.87
N ASN A 336 7.59 -3.55 24.70
CA ASN A 336 8.87 -2.87 24.55
C ASN A 336 8.69 -1.35 24.52
N SER A 337 8.07 -0.80 25.57
CA SER A 337 7.62 0.59 25.74
C SER A 337 8.73 1.66 25.72
N SER A 338 9.80 1.50 24.93
CA SER A 338 10.59 2.60 24.42
C SER A 338 10.04 3.02 23.05
N PRO A 339 8.88 3.72 22.99
CA PRO A 339 8.41 4.29 21.74
C PRO A 339 9.46 5.26 21.21
N LEU A 340 9.42 5.49 19.90
CA LEU A 340 10.04 6.68 19.32
C LEU A 340 9.39 7.89 20.03
N SER A 341 10.09 8.44 21.03
CA SER A 341 9.50 9.39 21.98
C SER A 341 9.11 10.71 21.33
N LYS A 342 9.81 11.07 20.27
CA LYS A 342 9.56 12.23 19.43
C LYS A 342 10.12 12.04 18.02
N PRO A 343 9.51 12.68 17.01
CA PRO A 343 10.15 12.78 15.71
C PRO A 343 11.43 13.62 15.83
N ILE A 344 12.47 13.25 15.08
CA ILE A 344 13.75 13.96 15.02
C ILE A 344 13.98 14.38 13.57
N TYR A 345 14.43 15.63 13.39
CA TYR A 345 14.68 16.23 12.09
C TYR A 345 16.02 16.98 12.09
N GLY A 346 16.64 17.11 10.91
CA GLY A 346 17.82 17.94 10.69
C GLY A 346 18.97 17.65 11.67
N LEU A 347 19.53 18.71 12.26
CA LEU A 347 20.63 18.63 13.23
C LEU A 347 20.29 17.90 14.53
N GLY A 348 19.01 17.60 14.79
CA GLY A 348 18.59 16.81 15.95
C GLY A 348 19.22 15.42 15.99
N TYR A 349 19.58 14.86 14.83
CA TYR A 349 20.27 13.57 14.71
C TYR A 349 21.66 13.54 15.36
N LEU A 350 22.32 14.71 15.51
CA LEU A 350 23.62 14.81 16.18
C LEU A 350 23.55 14.56 17.69
N ARG A 351 22.35 14.62 18.29
CA ARG A 351 22.13 14.49 19.74
C ARG A 351 21.50 13.15 20.13
N VAL A 352 21.37 12.22 19.18
CA VAL A 352 20.72 10.91 19.37
C VAL A 352 21.69 9.95 20.07
N SER A 353 21.23 9.32 21.15
CA SER A 353 22.03 8.34 21.89
C SER A 353 22.23 7.06 21.08
N ARG A 354 23.24 6.24 21.43
CA ARG A 354 23.47 4.94 20.78
C ARG A 354 22.25 4.01 20.88
N GLU A 355 21.59 3.98 22.04
CA GLU A 355 20.39 3.15 22.24
C GLU A 355 19.19 3.64 21.42
N GLU A 356 19.05 4.96 21.27
CA GLU A 356 18.01 5.52 20.42
C GLU A 356 18.28 5.24 18.94
N TRP A 357 19.54 5.32 18.48
CA TRP A 357 19.93 4.90 17.13
C TRP A 357 19.62 3.43 16.88
N ARG A 358 19.98 2.55 17.82
CA ARG A 358 19.67 1.11 17.74
C ARG A 358 18.16 0.90 17.61
N THR A 359 17.37 1.57 18.43
CA THR A 359 15.91 1.47 18.41
C THR A 359 15.33 1.98 17.08
N ARG A 360 15.81 3.12 16.56
CA ARG A 360 15.38 3.70 15.28
C ARG A 360 15.69 2.79 14.10
N ILE A 361 16.90 2.23 14.05
CA ILE A 361 17.31 1.31 12.98
C ILE A 361 16.46 0.03 13.05
N MET A 362 16.40 -0.63 14.21
CA MET A 362 15.64 -1.87 14.36
C MET A 362 14.15 -1.68 14.06
N THR A 363 13.55 -0.62 14.59
CA THR A 363 12.13 -0.31 14.33
C THR A 363 11.88 -0.08 12.85
N SER A 364 12.75 0.65 12.16
CA SER A 364 12.58 0.94 10.73
C SER A 364 12.70 -0.32 9.88
N LEU A 365 13.73 -1.14 10.12
CA LEU A 365 13.95 -2.37 9.36
C LEU A 365 12.83 -3.40 9.60
N MET A 366 12.48 -3.64 10.86
CA MET A 366 11.38 -4.53 11.22
C MET A 366 10.05 -4.04 10.67
N PHE A 367 9.82 -2.72 10.68
CA PHE A 367 8.60 -2.14 10.15
C PHE A 367 8.47 -2.41 8.65
N TRP A 368 9.49 -2.10 7.84
CA TRP A 368 9.41 -2.26 6.38
C TRP A 368 9.49 -3.71 5.92
N PHE A 369 10.48 -4.47 6.39
CA PHE A 369 10.73 -5.81 5.86
C PHE A 369 9.82 -6.89 6.45
N ALA A 370 9.17 -6.62 7.58
CA ALA A 370 8.38 -7.62 8.30
C ALA A 370 6.95 -7.14 8.64
N PHE A 371 6.79 -6.17 9.55
CA PHE A 371 5.45 -5.81 10.08
C PHE A 371 4.52 -5.22 9.03
N LEU A 372 4.91 -4.12 8.35
CA LEU A 372 4.06 -3.46 7.36
C LEU A 372 3.88 -4.33 6.12
N ARG A 373 4.93 -5.06 5.71
CA ARG A 373 4.84 -6.05 4.64
C ARG A 373 3.75 -7.09 4.95
N ALA A 374 3.80 -7.72 6.12
CA ALA A 374 2.82 -8.70 6.56
C ALA A 374 1.40 -8.09 6.68
N ALA A 375 1.29 -6.86 7.19
CA ALA A 375 0.01 -6.16 7.35
C ALA A 375 -0.67 -5.84 6.01
N VAL A 376 0.10 -5.53 4.97
CA VAL A 376 -0.43 -5.32 3.61
C VAL A 376 -0.69 -6.67 2.91
N ASP A 377 0.19 -7.66 3.09
CA ASP A 377 0.05 -8.97 2.45
C ASP A 377 -1.20 -9.72 2.96
N ILE A 378 -1.49 -9.67 4.27
CA ILE A 378 -2.68 -10.34 4.82
C ILE A 378 -3.98 -9.78 4.23
N ASP A 379 -4.08 -8.45 4.03
CA ASP A 379 -5.26 -7.82 3.42
C ASP A 379 -5.44 -8.30 1.98
N TYR A 380 -4.34 -8.28 1.21
CA TYR A 380 -4.34 -8.70 -0.18
C TYR A 380 -4.69 -10.19 -0.34
N ARG A 381 -4.09 -11.06 0.47
CA ARG A 381 -4.38 -12.50 0.44
C ARG A 381 -5.81 -12.79 0.87
N THR A 382 -6.32 -12.09 1.90
CA THR A 382 -7.72 -12.23 2.32
C THR A 382 -8.67 -11.85 1.18
N ALA A 383 -8.42 -10.73 0.49
CA ALA A 383 -9.19 -10.34 -0.68
C ALA A 383 -9.10 -11.38 -1.82
N SER A 384 -7.94 -12.02 -2.01
CA SER A 384 -7.76 -13.11 -2.99
C SER A 384 -8.58 -14.35 -2.64
N ILE A 385 -8.60 -14.75 -1.36
CA ILE A 385 -9.37 -15.90 -0.88
C ILE A 385 -10.86 -15.66 -1.10
N LEU A 386 -11.35 -14.46 -0.78
CA LEU A 386 -12.76 -14.11 -0.98
C LEU A 386 -13.11 -14.12 -2.47
N SER A 387 -12.34 -13.43 -3.31
CA SER A 387 -12.64 -13.25 -4.74
C SER A 387 -12.55 -14.56 -5.52
N VAL A 388 -11.49 -15.36 -5.29
CA VAL A 388 -11.34 -16.69 -5.90
C VAL A 388 -12.28 -17.71 -5.24
N GLY A 389 -12.56 -17.56 -3.94
CA GLY A 389 -13.43 -18.43 -3.17
C GLY A 389 -14.90 -18.36 -3.59
N VAL A 390 -15.39 -17.19 -4.01
CA VAL A 390 -16.74 -17.06 -4.61
C VAL A 390 -16.76 -17.23 -6.13
N GLY A 391 -15.59 -17.35 -6.78
CA GLY A 391 -15.47 -17.57 -8.22
C GLY A 391 -15.61 -16.30 -9.07
N LEU A 392 -15.39 -15.11 -8.48
CA LEU A 392 -15.33 -13.85 -9.24
C LEU A 392 -14.05 -13.76 -10.07
N ASP A 393 -12.96 -14.31 -9.52
CA ASP A 393 -11.61 -14.24 -10.04
C ASP A 393 -10.99 -15.65 -10.15
N ALA A 394 -10.06 -15.81 -11.07
CA ALA A 394 -9.20 -16.98 -11.16
C ALA A 394 -7.93 -16.77 -10.31
N PRO A 395 -7.24 -17.84 -9.86
CA PRO A 395 -5.97 -17.71 -9.13
C PRO A 395 -4.93 -16.82 -9.83
N GLU A 396 -4.89 -16.86 -11.17
CA GLU A 396 -3.97 -16.08 -12.02
C GLU A 396 -4.23 -14.57 -11.97
N ASP A 397 -5.42 -14.14 -11.53
CA ASP A 397 -5.75 -12.72 -11.37
C ASP A 397 -5.08 -12.13 -10.11
N TRP A 398 -4.51 -12.98 -9.24
CA TRP A 398 -3.95 -12.63 -7.95
C TRP A 398 -2.44 -12.94 -7.80
N PRO A 399 -1.56 -12.43 -8.69
CA PRO A 399 -0.11 -12.62 -8.55
C PRO A 399 0.42 -11.97 -7.27
N PRO A 400 1.55 -12.44 -6.70
CA PRO A 400 2.10 -11.90 -5.47
C PRO A 400 2.29 -10.39 -5.51
N LEU A 401 2.18 -9.78 -4.33
CA LEU A 401 2.19 -8.33 -4.20
C LEU A 401 3.61 -7.77 -4.09
N PHE A 402 4.48 -8.49 -3.37
CA PHE A 402 5.86 -8.13 -3.06
C PHE A 402 6.83 -8.94 -3.91
N GLY A 403 7.92 -8.32 -4.33
CA GLY A 403 9.06 -9.01 -4.91
C GLY A 403 10.03 -9.53 -3.84
N ARG A 404 11.21 -9.98 -4.28
CA ARG A 404 12.25 -10.52 -3.38
C ARG A 404 12.95 -9.40 -2.61
N ALA A 405 13.12 -9.59 -1.30
CA ALA A 405 13.78 -8.60 -0.42
C ALA A 405 15.24 -8.34 -0.84
N ASN A 406 15.93 -9.36 -1.35
CA ASN A 406 17.31 -9.24 -1.83
C ASN A 406 17.50 -8.32 -3.05
N GLN A 407 16.42 -7.91 -3.72
CA GLN A 407 16.48 -6.91 -4.80
C GLN A 407 16.45 -5.47 -4.27
N ALA A 408 16.14 -5.26 -2.99
CA ALA A 408 15.97 -3.94 -2.39
C ALA A 408 17.29 -3.20 -2.08
N TYR A 409 18.30 -3.34 -2.93
CA TYR A 409 19.62 -2.71 -2.78
C TYR A 409 19.72 -1.30 -3.40
N THR A 410 18.62 -0.75 -3.91
CA THR A 410 18.49 0.66 -4.29
C THR A 410 17.13 1.16 -3.84
N LEU A 411 16.96 2.46 -3.57
CA LEU A 411 15.65 3.03 -3.27
C LEU A 411 14.67 2.79 -4.42
N ARG A 412 15.14 2.82 -5.67
CA ARG A 412 14.30 2.46 -6.83
C ARG A 412 13.84 1.02 -6.81
N ASN A 413 14.71 0.06 -6.51
CA ASN A 413 14.31 -1.34 -6.46
C ASN A 413 13.48 -1.64 -5.21
N PHE A 414 13.75 -0.97 -4.09
CA PHE A 414 12.93 -1.08 -2.89
C PHE A 414 11.46 -0.76 -3.24
N TRP A 415 11.17 0.38 -3.88
CA TRP A 415 9.80 0.76 -4.23
C TRP A 415 9.25 0.13 -5.52
N GLY A 416 10.12 -0.11 -6.50
CA GLY A 416 9.75 -0.53 -7.86
C GLY A 416 9.79 -2.03 -8.12
N THR A 417 10.41 -2.81 -7.22
CA THR A 417 10.57 -4.27 -7.38
C THR A 417 10.15 -5.02 -6.13
N TYR A 418 10.64 -4.62 -4.95
CA TYR A 418 10.36 -5.31 -3.70
C TYR A 418 8.99 -4.95 -3.12
N TRP A 419 8.71 -3.66 -2.94
CA TRP A 419 7.50 -3.16 -2.29
C TRP A 419 6.22 -3.48 -3.09
N HIS A 420 5.06 -3.36 -2.45
CA HIS A 420 3.79 -3.71 -3.06
C HIS A 420 3.52 -2.94 -4.36
N GLN A 421 3.38 -3.63 -5.50
CA GLN A 421 3.11 -2.96 -6.78
C GLN A 421 1.65 -2.46 -6.93
N MET A 422 0.85 -2.50 -5.86
CA MET A 422 -0.60 -2.26 -5.87
C MET A 422 -1.04 -1.00 -6.62
N PHE A 423 -0.44 0.16 -6.31
CA PHE A 423 -0.90 1.47 -6.78
C PHE A 423 -0.15 1.98 -8.02
N ARG A 424 0.69 1.13 -8.61
CA ARG A 424 1.65 1.53 -9.64
C ARG A 424 0.97 2.15 -10.86
N TRP A 425 -0.16 1.60 -11.32
CA TRP A 425 -0.86 2.13 -12.50
C TRP A 425 -1.45 3.53 -12.30
N PRO A 426 -2.34 3.80 -11.31
CA PRO A 426 -2.89 5.14 -11.13
C PRO A 426 -1.82 6.17 -10.78
N PHE A 427 -0.79 5.81 -9.99
CA PHE A 427 0.25 6.75 -9.60
C PHE A 427 1.12 7.17 -10.78
N THR A 428 1.56 6.22 -11.61
CA THR A 428 2.39 6.53 -12.78
C THR A 428 1.60 7.24 -13.88
N ALA A 429 0.31 6.92 -14.06
CA ALA A 429 -0.54 7.67 -14.97
C ALA A 429 -0.68 9.13 -14.54
N THR A 430 -0.95 9.37 -13.25
CA THR A 430 -1.08 10.71 -12.68
C THR A 430 0.24 11.49 -12.77
N SER A 431 1.37 10.88 -12.41
CA SER A 431 2.68 11.54 -12.47
C SER A 431 3.10 11.88 -13.90
N ASN A 432 2.82 10.98 -14.86
CA ASN A 432 3.10 11.21 -16.27
C ASN A 432 2.28 12.37 -16.82
N TYR A 433 0.99 12.45 -16.48
CA TYR A 433 0.14 13.57 -16.86
C TYR A 433 0.71 14.90 -16.32
N LEU A 434 1.04 14.95 -15.03
CA LEU A 434 1.57 16.16 -14.39
C LEU A 434 2.92 16.59 -15.00
N ALA A 435 3.87 15.67 -15.13
CA ALA A 435 5.21 15.99 -15.61
C ALA A 435 5.27 16.25 -17.14
N ARG A 436 4.51 15.50 -17.94
CA ARG A 436 4.67 15.49 -19.41
C ARG A 436 3.62 16.29 -20.15
N GLU A 437 2.37 16.24 -19.70
CA GLU A 437 1.26 16.93 -20.37
C GLU A 437 1.05 18.33 -19.78
N LEU A 438 0.98 18.42 -18.45
CA LEU A 438 0.71 19.70 -17.78
C LEU A 438 1.94 20.61 -17.75
N MET A 439 3.12 20.07 -17.40
CA MET A 439 4.37 20.84 -17.36
C MET A 439 5.16 20.84 -18.67
N ALA A 440 4.77 20.01 -19.65
CA ALA A 440 5.44 19.91 -20.95
C ALA A 440 6.97 19.72 -20.89
N LEU A 441 7.48 18.96 -19.90
CA LEU A 441 8.92 18.81 -19.70
C LEU A 441 9.60 18.06 -20.87
N PRO A 442 10.83 18.45 -21.27
CA PRO A 442 11.54 17.84 -22.39
C PRO A 442 11.88 16.37 -22.13
N ARG A 443 11.81 15.54 -23.19
CA ARG A 443 12.05 14.08 -23.13
C ARG A 443 13.15 13.64 -24.10
N PRO A 444 14.06 12.75 -23.67
CA PRO A 444 14.35 12.39 -22.28
C PRO A 444 15.12 13.52 -21.56
N SER A 445 14.84 13.76 -20.28
CA SER A 445 15.65 14.68 -19.47
C SER A 445 15.68 14.27 -18.00
N LEU A 446 16.73 14.66 -17.28
CA LEU A 446 16.83 14.44 -15.83
C LEU A 446 15.71 15.18 -15.08
N LEU A 447 15.34 16.38 -15.55
CA LEU A 447 14.26 17.16 -14.97
C LEU A 447 12.93 16.42 -15.09
N GLU A 448 12.59 15.88 -16.26
CA GLU A 448 11.39 15.05 -16.42
C GLU A 448 11.42 13.84 -15.50
N ARG A 449 12.52 13.07 -15.49
CA ARG A 449 12.67 11.87 -14.67
C ARG A 449 12.43 12.14 -13.19
N TYR A 450 13.12 13.13 -12.62
CA TYR A 450 13.03 13.42 -11.19
C TYR A 450 11.71 14.09 -10.82
N THR A 451 11.12 14.91 -11.71
CA THR A 451 9.78 15.47 -11.51
C THR A 451 8.72 14.36 -11.47
N ASN A 452 8.83 13.38 -12.38
CA ASN A 452 7.93 12.22 -12.40
C ASN A 452 8.04 11.41 -11.08
N ILE A 453 9.27 11.12 -10.64
CA ILE A 453 9.53 10.41 -9.37
C ILE A 453 8.94 11.20 -8.19
N PHE A 454 9.19 12.51 -8.14
CA PHE A 454 8.64 13.39 -7.11
C PHE A 454 7.11 13.34 -7.07
N PHE A 455 6.43 13.45 -8.22
CA PHE A 455 4.96 13.39 -8.26
C PHE A 455 4.39 12.04 -7.86
N VAL A 456 5.01 10.91 -8.23
CA VAL A 456 4.59 9.58 -7.75
C VAL A 456 4.61 9.54 -6.21
N PHE A 457 5.70 10.00 -5.60
CA PHE A 457 5.83 10.03 -4.15
C PHE A 457 4.95 11.09 -3.48
N LEU A 458 4.71 12.24 -4.12
CA LEU A 458 3.78 13.26 -3.62
C LEU A 458 2.35 12.71 -3.55
N VAL A 459 1.88 12.06 -4.61
CA VAL A 459 0.55 11.43 -4.64
C VAL A 459 0.43 10.35 -3.56
N SER A 460 1.48 9.53 -3.39
CA SER A 460 1.57 8.57 -2.28
C SER A 460 1.50 9.27 -0.92
N GLY A 461 2.23 10.37 -0.72
CA GLY A 461 2.21 11.14 0.51
C GLY A 461 0.85 11.74 0.84
N VAL A 462 0.14 12.27 -0.17
CA VAL A 462 -1.24 12.79 0.00
C VAL A 462 -2.20 11.69 0.44
N MET A 463 -2.10 10.51 -0.19
CA MET A 463 -2.87 9.34 0.23
C MET A 463 -2.60 8.97 1.70
N HIS A 464 -1.34 9.00 2.13
CA HIS A 464 -1.00 8.69 3.52
C HIS A 464 -1.42 9.79 4.51
N VAL A 465 -1.37 11.07 4.15
CA VAL A 465 -1.98 12.14 4.96
C VAL A 465 -3.48 11.89 5.14
N MET A 466 -4.19 11.47 4.10
CA MET A 466 -5.60 11.12 4.20
C MET A 466 -5.83 9.97 5.19
N SER A 467 -5.00 8.93 5.12
CA SER A 467 -5.01 7.83 6.10
C SER A 467 -4.77 8.34 7.52
N ASP A 468 -3.74 9.17 7.73
CA ASP A 468 -3.40 9.76 9.03
C ASP A 468 -4.59 10.52 9.63
N LEU A 469 -5.24 11.38 8.81
CA LEU A 469 -6.42 12.15 9.23
C LEU A 469 -7.60 11.24 9.64
N LEU A 470 -7.84 10.16 8.88
CA LEU A 470 -8.91 9.20 9.19
C LEU A 470 -8.61 8.39 10.46
N MET A 471 -7.33 8.17 10.76
CA MET A 471 -6.84 7.58 12.01
C MET A 471 -6.79 8.58 13.17
N GLY A 472 -7.17 9.84 12.94
CA GLY A 472 -7.23 10.88 13.98
C GLY A 472 -5.91 11.60 14.25
N ILE A 473 -4.89 11.39 13.42
CA ILE A 473 -3.64 12.16 13.44
C ILE A 473 -3.91 13.49 12.74
N SER A 474 -3.64 14.61 13.43
CA SER A 474 -3.88 15.94 12.85
C SER A 474 -2.94 16.24 11.67
N MET A 475 -3.36 17.12 10.76
CA MET A 475 -2.54 17.54 9.61
C MET A 475 -1.17 18.10 10.04
N SER A 476 -1.10 18.83 11.16
CA SER A 476 0.15 19.37 11.71
C SER A 476 1.09 18.31 12.29
N GLN A 477 0.57 17.11 12.61
CA GLN A 477 1.36 16.00 13.13
C GLN A 477 1.74 14.99 12.05
N SER A 478 1.04 14.98 10.91
CA SER A 478 1.35 14.08 9.82
C SER A 478 2.69 14.45 9.18
N ALA A 479 3.64 13.51 9.21
CA ALA A 479 4.91 13.62 8.51
C ALA A 479 4.91 12.83 7.19
N SER A 480 3.73 12.43 6.69
CA SER A 480 3.58 11.60 5.50
C SER A 480 4.18 12.26 4.25
N ILE A 481 3.80 13.50 3.92
CA ILE A 481 4.35 14.21 2.74
C ILE A 481 5.88 14.30 2.83
N LEU A 482 6.40 14.68 4.00
CA LEU A 482 7.84 14.81 4.21
C LEU A 482 8.56 13.48 3.98
N PHE A 483 8.04 12.39 4.53
CA PHE A 483 8.60 11.05 4.36
C PHE A 483 8.59 10.61 2.89
N PHE A 484 7.43 10.61 2.23
CA PHE A 484 7.34 10.09 0.88
C PHE A 484 8.10 10.96 -0.12
N CYS A 485 7.97 12.29 -0.07
CA CYS A 485 8.71 13.18 -0.97
C CYS A 485 10.24 13.12 -0.75
N SER A 486 10.72 12.75 0.45
CA SER A 486 12.15 12.54 0.68
C SER A 486 12.74 11.43 -0.20
N MET A 487 11.93 10.44 -0.62
CA MET A 487 12.40 9.36 -1.49
C MET A 487 12.93 9.89 -2.83
N ALA A 488 12.34 10.97 -3.38
CA ALA A 488 12.86 11.60 -4.58
C ALA A 488 14.28 12.16 -4.37
N VAL A 489 14.54 12.78 -3.22
CA VAL A 489 15.87 13.29 -2.85
C VAL A 489 16.86 12.14 -2.67
N GLY A 490 16.48 11.09 -1.95
CA GLY A 490 17.32 9.90 -1.77
C GLY A 490 17.67 9.24 -3.11
N VAL A 491 16.72 9.17 -4.02
CA VAL A 491 16.87 8.62 -5.36
C VAL A 491 17.77 9.49 -6.26
N MET A 492 17.80 10.82 -6.07
CA MET A 492 18.76 11.73 -6.72
C MET A 492 20.18 11.54 -6.17
N ILE A 493 20.33 11.43 -4.85
CA ILE A 493 21.64 11.19 -4.20
C ILE A 493 22.22 9.86 -4.65
N GLU A 494 21.40 8.80 -4.64
CA GLU A 494 21.76 7.47 -5.13
C GLU A 494 22.27 7.52 -6.57
N ASP A 495 21.57 8.21 -7.47
CA ASP A 495 22.00 8.38 -8.86
C ASP A 495 23.30 9.16 -9.00
N ALA A 496 23.47 10.22 -8.22
CA ALA A 496 24.70 11.03 -8.25
C ALA A 496 25.92 10.21 -7.83
N VAL A 497 25.77 9.39 -6.77
CA VAL A 497 26.83 8.47 -6.30
C VAL A 497 27.12 7.39 -7.33
N GLN A 498 26.08 6.76 -7.90
CA GLN A 498 26.26 5.75 -8.96
C GLN A 498 26.95 6.34 -10.20
N ALA A 499 26.56 7.54 -10.64
CA ALA A 499 27.18 8.22 -11.76
C ALA A 499 28.65 8.61 -11.48
N ALA A 500 28.96 9.08 -10.27
CA ALA A 500 30.33 9.38 -9.86
C ALA A 500 31.19 8.10 -9.84
N TRP A 501 30.66 7.00 -9.29
CA TRP A 501 31.33 5.70 -9.26
C TRP A 501 31.60 5.17 -10.67
N THR A 502 30.63 5.23 -11.57
CA THR A 502 30.81 4.84 -12.97
C THR A 502 31.89 5.67 -13.65
N ARG A 503 31.91 6.99 -13.46
CA ARG A 503 32.97 7.85 -14.04
C ARG A 503 34.37 7.50 -13.53
N VAL A 504 34.51 7.18 -12.25
CA VAL A 504 35.80 6.79 -11.64
C VAL A 504 36.23 5.37 -12.03
N SER A 505 35.26 4.45 -12.19
CA SER A 505 35.53 3.06 -12.58
C SER A 505 35.83 2.93 -14.06
N ASP A 506 35.10 3.66 -14.91
CA ASP A 506 35.29 3.66 -16.36
C ASP A 506 36.57 4.39 -16.77
N SER A 507 37.04 5.38 -15.99
CA SER A 507 38.34 6.02 -16.25
C SER A 507 39.52 5.06 -16.12
N HIS A 508 39.35 3.90 -15.47
CA HIS A 508 40.35 2.84 -15.38
C HIS A 508 40.23 1.78 -16.49
N ARG A 509 39.25 1.92 -17.41
CA ARG A 509 39.09 1.09 -18.61
C ARG A 509 38.92 1.96 -19.85
N PRO A 510 40.01 2.42 -20.48
CA PRO A 510 39.91 3.08 -21.77
C PRO A 510 39.49 2.03 -22.82
N GLY A 511 38.23 2.03 -23.24
CA GLY A 511 37.74 1.23 -24.38
C GLY A 511 36.48 0.40 -24.18
N GLY A 512 35.83 0.43 -23.01
CA GLY A 512 34.54 -0.28 -22.80
C GLY A 512 33.36 0.67 -22.90
N ALA A 513 32.54 0.53 -23.94
CA ALA A 513 31.28 1.28 -24.07
C ALA A 513 30.43 1.14 -22.80
N SER A 514 30.20 2.27 -22.14
CA SER A 514 29.33 2.43 -20.99
C SER A 514 27.88 2.36 -21.44
N THR A 515 27.38 1.16 -21.74
CA THR A 515 25.96 0.99 -22.05
C THR A 515 25.39 -0.35 -21.56
N VAL A 516 24.67 -0.21 -20.44
CA VAL A 516 23.31 -0.73 -20.25
C VAL A 516 23.14 -2.24 -20.10
N ASP A 517 22.93 -2.68 -18.85
CA ASP A 517 22.33 -3.99 -18.63
C ASP A 517 20.80 -3.91 -18.60
N SER A 518 20.24 -4.17 -19.78
CA SER A 518 19.06 -5.02 -19.91
C SER A 518 19.45 -6.50 -20.18
N ASP A 519 20.76 -6.83 -20.21
CA ASP A 519 21.33 -8.06 -20.81
C ASP A 519 22.09 -9.02 -19.84
N GLY A 520 22.03 -8.84 -18.51
CA GLY A 520 22.31 -9.95 -17.59
C GLY A 520 23.74 -10.14 -17.07
N TYR A 521 24.57 -9.11 -16.95
CA TYR A 521 25.71 -9.18 -16.01
C TYR A 521 25.23 -9.07 -14.55
N ALA A 522 25.68 -10.00 -13.72
CA ALA A 522 25.37 -10.00 -12.30
C ALA A 522 26.04 -8.80 -11.60
N VAL A 523 25.22 -7.86 -11.10
CA VAL A 523 25.69 -6.78 -10.22
C VAL A 523 26.56 -7.38 -9.10
N PRO A 524 27.83 -6.95 -8.94
CA PRO A 524 28.73 -7.49 -7.93
C PRO A 524 28.06 -7.52 -6.55
N CYS A 525 28.25 -8.60 -5.78
CA CYS A 525 27.62 -8.76 -4.47
C CYS A 525 27.91 -7.57 -3.53
N TRP A 526 29.13 -7.04 -3.57
CA TRP A 526 29.51 -5.89 -2.76
C TRP A 526 28.76 -4.60 -3.14
N HIS A 527 28.42 -4.38 -4.43
CA HIS A 527 27.54 -3.27 -4.85
C HIS A 527 26.15 -3.43 -4.21
N LYS A 528 25.61 -4.65 -4.22
CA LYS A 528 24.31 -4.94 -3.59
C LYS A 528 24.37 -4.70 -2.08
N LEU A 529 25.44 -5.11 -1.41
CA LEU A 529 25.62 -4.88 0.02
C LEU A 529 25.68 -3.39 0.36
N VAL A 530 26.51 -2.61 -0.34
CA VAL A 530 26.61 -1.16 -0.15
C VAL A 530 25.27 -0.48 -0.41
N GLY A 531 24.59 -0.86 -1.49
CA GLY A 531 23.27 -0.35 -1.82
C GLY A 531 22.20 -0.71 -0.78
N PHE A 532 22.24 -1.93 -0.24
CA PHE A 532 21.33 -2.36 0.83
C PHE A 532 21.58 -1.58 2.13
N ILE A 533 22.85 -1.33 2.49
CA ILE A 533 23.22 -0.45 3.61
C ILE A 533 22.66 0.95 3.39
N TRP A 534 22.82 1.51 2.18
CA TRP A 534 22.26 2.82 1.82
C TRP A 534 20.73 2.87 2.01
N VAL A 535 20.00 1.89 1.49
CA VAL A 535 18.53 1.80 1.64
C VAL A 535 18.15 1.72 3.12
N CYS A 536 18.83 0.87 3.89
CA CYS A 536 18.60 0.72 5.33
C CYS A 536 18.86 2.02 6.11
N VAL A 537 19.94 2.73 5.79
CA VAL A 537 20.28 4.03 6.39
C VAL A 537 19.21 5.06 6.04
N TRP A 538 18.83 5.18 4.77
CA TRP A 538 17.81 6.15 4.34
C TRP A 538 16.46 5.91 5.02
N LEU A 539 16.01 4.65 5.07
CA LEU A 539 14.78 4.27 5.76
C LEU A 539 14.88 4.55 7.27
N SER A 540 16.03 4.27 7.89
CA SER A 540 16.24 4.52 9.33
C SER A 540 16.26 6.01 9.70
N LEU A 541 16.65 6.88 8.75
CA LEU A 541 16.64 8.33 8.92
C LEU A 541 15.26 8.97 8.72
N THR A 542 14.39 8.35 7.94
CA THR A 542 13.13 8.99 7.50
C THR A 542 11.91 8.37 8.17
N THR A 543 11.89 7.05 8.34
CA THR A 543 10.76 6.28 8.85
C THR A 543 10.37 6.66 10.29
N PRO A 544 11.30 6.83 11.25
CA PRO A 544 10.91 7.09 12.63
C PRO A 544 10.09 8.37 12.82
N ALA A 545 10.39 9.42 12.05
CA ALA A 545 9.64 10.66 12.10
C ALA A 545 8.20 10.50 11.58
N TRP A 546 7.99 9.60 10.61
CA TRP A 546 6.67 9.25 10.08
C TRP A 546 5.89 8.31 11.00
N LEU A 547 6.56 7.35 11.66
CA LEU A 547 5.90 6.40 12.55
C LEU A 547 5.53 6.97 13.92
N CYS A 548 6.27 7.97 14.42
CA CYS A 548 6.05 8.50 15.77
C CYS A 548 4.60 8.94 16.03
N PRO A 549 3.94 9.75 15.18
CA PRO A 549 2.52 10.09 15.36
C PRO A 549 1.58 8.87 15.39
N LEU A 550 1.87 7.85 14.56
CA LEU A 550 1.09 6.62 14.48
C LEU A 550 1.20 5.81 15.77
N GLN A 551 2.42 5.64 16.31
CA GLN A 551 2.65 4.94 17.57
C GLN A 551 2.03 5.65 18.78
N MET A 552 1.92 6.99 18.73
CA MET A 552 1.27 7.78 19.77
C MET A 552 -0.25 7.72 19.70
N SER A 553 -0.82 7.32 18.56
CA SER A 553 -2.27 7.12 18.42
C SER A 553 -2.69 5.86 19.20
N LYS A 554 -3.56 6.03 20.21
CA LYS A 554 -3.99 4.96 21.13
C LYS A 554 -4.99 3.98 20.50
N GLU A 555 -4.77 3.56 19.26
CA GLU A 555 -5.59 2.51 18.68
C GLU A 555 -5.28 1.19 19.39
N LYS A 556 -6.27 0.68 20.15
CA LYS A 556 -6.17 -0.62 20.79
C LYS A 556 -6.15 -1.70 19.70
N SER A 557 -5.10 -2.54 19.75
CA SER A 557 -4.83 -3.78 18.99
C SER A 557 -5.87 -4.15 17.93
N LEU A 558 -5.53 -4.09 16.64
CA LEU A 558 -6.40 -4.37 15.46
C LEU A 558 -7.07 -5.76 15.43
N PHE A 559 -6.59 -6.72 16.22
CA PHE A 559 -6.96 -8.12 16.02
C PHE A 559 -8.31 -8.46 16.64
N LEU A 560 -9.12 -9.26 15.94
CA LEU A 560 -10.39 -9.80 16.44
C LEU A 560 -10.17 -10.64 17.70
N VAL A 561 -9.13 -11.47 17.64
CA VAL A 561 -8.68 -12.36 18.71
C VAL A 561 -7.22 -12.08 18.98
N ASN A 562 -6.88 -11.69 20.22
CA ASN A 562 -5.50 -11.48 20.66
C ASN A 562 -4.90 -12.80 21.17
N ILE A 563 -4.16 -13.50 20.30
CA ILE A 563 -3.64 -14.84 20.59
C ILE A 563 -2.58 -14.82 21.72
N PRO A 564 -1.64 -13.86 21.77
CA PRO A 564 -0.71 -13.72 22.90
C PRO A 564 -1.39 -13.56 24.27
N GLU A 565 -2.56 -12.92 24.35
CA GLU A 565 -3.34 -12.82 25.59
C GLU A 565 -3.98 -14.16 25.98
N LEU A 566 -4.41 -14.97 25.00
CA LEU A 566 -5.07 -16.25 25.24
C LEU A 566 -4.13 -17.37 25.66
N VAL A 567 -3.00 -17.55 24.96
CA VAL A 567 -2.08 -18.69 25.20
C VAL A 567 -0.79 -18.29 25.91
N GLY A 568 -0.57 -16.98 26.10
CA GLY A 568 0.68 -16.42 26.59
C GLY A 568 1.69 -16.16 25.46
N THR A 569 2.38 -15.02 25.52
CA THR A 569 3.29 -14.53 24.48
C THR A 569 4.38 -15.54 24.07
N ARG A 570 5.00 -16.27 25.03
CA ARG A 570 6.03 -17.27 24.70
C ARG A 570 5.50 -18.42 23.85
N LYS A 571 4.30 -18.93 24.17
CA LYS A 571 3.65 -20.00 23.39
C LYS A 571 3.19 -19.48 22.03
N ALA A 572 2.64 -18.27 21.98
CA ALA A 572 2.23 -17.64 20.73
C ALA A 572 3.41 -17.45 19.76
N ILE A 573 4.58 -17.03 20.26
CA ILE A 573 5.81 -16.94 19.47
C ILE A 573 6.25 -18.32 18.96
N ALA A 574 6.28 -19.33 19.84
CA ALA A 574 6.64 -20.69 19.43
C ALA A 574 5.72 -21.25 18.33
N ILE A 575 4.39 -21.03 18.46
CA ILE A 575 3.40 -21.40 17.44
C ILE A 575 3.64 -20.63 16.14
N THR A 576 3.96 -19.34 16.22
CA THR A 576 4.24 -18.49 15.05
C THR A 576 5.48 -18.97 14.30
N VAL A 577 6.58 -19.27 15.02
CA VAL A 577 7.81 -19.80 14.41
C VAL A 577 7.58 -21.16 13.79
N GLY A 578 6.96 -22.10 14.52
CA GLY A 578 6.65 -23.44 14.02
C GLY A 578 5.69 -23.40 12.82
N GLY A 579 4.68 -22.54 12.86
CA GLY A 579 3.76 -22.32 11.75
C GLY A 579 4.44 -21.71 10.51
N GLY A 580 5.43 -20.83 10.71
CA GLY A 580 6.19 -20.24 9.63
C GLY A 580 7.05 -21.29 8.91
N LEU A 581 7.77 -22.11 9.67
CA LEU A 581 8.50 -23.24 9.12
C LEU A 581 7.57 -24.20 8.37
N LEU A 582 6.41 -24.53 8.95
CA LEU A 582 5.42 -25.37 8.30
C LEU A 582 4.99 -24.78 6.95
N VAL A 583 4.64 -23.50 6.90
CA VAL A 583 4.21 -22.82 5.65
C VAL A 583 5.36 -22.75 4.63
N LYS A 584 6.59 -22.43 5.07
CA LYS A 584 7.80 -22.40 4.23
C LYS A 584 8.04 -23.76 3.57
N TYR A 585 8.02 -24.85 4.33
CA TYR A 585 8.31 -26.20 3.80
C TYR A 585 7.14 -26.82 3.02
N THR A 586 5.89 -26.65 3.47
CA THR A 586 4.72 -27.30 2.83
C THR A 586 4.25 -26.58 1.57
N PHE A 587 4.26 -25.24 1.57
CA PHE A 587 3.70 -24.43 0.50
C PHE A 587 4.75 -23.69 -0.33
N ARG A 588 6.05 -23.94 -0.05
CA ARG A 588 7.19 -23.15 -0.56
C ARG A 588 6.87 -21.66 -0.43
N GLY A 589 6.45 -21.28 0.77
CA GLY A 589 6.17 -19.89 1.09
C GLY A 589 7.45 -19.10 0.94
N GLU A 590 7.52 -18.22 -0.06
CA GLU A 590 8.30 -16.98 0.02
C GLU A 590 7.60 -16.17 1.12
N LEU A 591 8.00 -16.44 2.37
CA LEU A 591 7.36 -15.89 3.54
C LEU A 591 7.76 -14.45 3.75
#